data_AF-A0A5C0DSN3-F1
#
_entry.id   AF-A0A5C0DSN3-F1
#
_cell.length_a   1.000
_cell.length_b   1.000
_cell.length_c   1.000
_cell.angle_alpha   90.00
_cell.angle_beta   90.00
_cell.angle_gamma   90.00
#
_symmetry.space_group_name_H-M   'P 1'
#
loop_
_entity.id
_entity.type
_entity.pdbx_description
1 polymer ?
#
loop_
_entity_poly.entity_id
_entity_poly.type
_entity_poly.pdbx_seq_one_letter_code
_entity_poly.pdbx_strand_id
1 'polypeptide(L)' 'MSRTYINLEIRRLVVERAGNICEYCLISEEDTTSCQVDHIISVKHGGPSTDDNLCYACVFCNLQKGTDLGSIN' A
#
# COMPACT_ATOMS: atom_id res chain seq x y z
N MET A 1 8.16 16.43 4.72
CA MET A 1 7.17 15.42 5.18
C MET A 1 7.94 14.32 5.89
N SER A 2 7.62 14.01 7.14
CA SER A 2 8.28 12.95 7.91
C SER A 2 8.03 11.60 7.21
N ARG A 3 9.09 10.86 6.85
CA ARG A 3 8.94 9.46 6.41
C ARG A 3 8.51 8.68 7.65
N THR A 4 7.23 8.37 7.75
CA THR A 4 6.74 7.50 8.82
C THR A 4 7.42 6.14 8.66
N TYR A 5 8.20 5.75 9.66
CA TYR A 5 8.87 4.46 9.67
C TYR A 5 7.80 3.37 9.81
N ILE A 6 7.65 2.55 8.77
CA ILE A 6 6.86 1.32 8.84
C ILE A 6 7.80 0.21 9.34
N ASN A 7 7.40 -0.50 10.39
CA ASN A 7 8.14 -1.63 10.92
C ASN A 7 8.31 -2.71 9.82
N LEU A 8 9.51 -3.31 9.74
CA LEU A 8 9.81 -4.39 8.82
C LEU A 8 8.86 -5.59 9.00
N GLU A 9 8.48 -5.91 10.23
CA GLU A 9 7.55 -7.00 10.53
C GLU A 9 6.17 -6.75 9.91
N ILE A 10 5.64 -5.55 10.07
CA ILE A 10 4.37 -5.13 9.46
C ILE A 10 4.47 -5.17 7.93
N ARG A 11 5.59 -4.74 7.35
CA ARG A 11 5.78 -4.83 5.89
C ARG A 11 5.70 -6.27 5.40
N ARG A 12 6.38 -7.20 6.09
CA ARG A 12 6.36 -8.63 5.72
C ARG A 12 4.97 -9.21 5.86
N LEU A 13 4.27 -8.90 6.96
CA LEU A 13 2.89 -9.31 7.19
C LEU A 13 1.96 -8.86 6.05
N VAL A 14 2.04 -7.59 5.64
CA VAL A 14 1.20 -7.05 4.55
C VAL A 14 1.49 -7.75 3.22
N VAL A 15 2.76 -7.99 2.88
CA VAL A 15 3.14 -8.70 1.65
C VAL A 15 2.68 -10.16 1.67
N GLU A 16 2.88 -10.86 2.79
CA GLU A 16 2.46 -12.26 2.95
C GLU A 16 0.94 -12.40 2.90
N ARG A 17 0.21 -11.51 3.58
CA ARG A 17 -1.28 -11.44 3.53
C ARG A 17 -1.78 -11.20 2.11
N ALA A 18 -1.11 -10.31 1.38
CA ALA A 18 -1.45 -9.98 0.01
C ALA A 18 -1.01 -11.05 -1.00
N GLY A 19 -0.25 -12.08 -0.62
CA GLY A 19 0.15 -13.16 -1.54
C GLY A 19 0.93 -12.68 -2.78
N ASN A 20 1.71 -11.61 -2.64
CA ASN A 20 2.42 -10.94 -3.74
C ASN A 20 1.52 -10.40 -4.88
N ILE A 21 0.25 -10.14 -4.61
CA ILE A 21 -0.66 -9.45 -5.55
C ILE A 21 -1.03 -8.06 -5.04
N CYS A 22 -1.24 -7.12 -5.95
CA CYS A 22 -1.76 -5.80 -5.60
C CYS A 22 -3.16 -5.93 -5.00
N GLU A 23 -3.39 -5.43 -3.78
CA GLU A 23 -4.69 -5.52 -3.11
C GLU A 23 -5.78 -4.65 -3.78
N TYR A 24 -5.39 -3.68 -4.61
CA TYR A 24 -6.35 -2.82 -5.33
C TYR A 24 -6.82 -3.41 -6.66
N CYS A 25 -5.89 -3.88 -7.51
CA CYS A 25 -6.21 -4.33 -8.87
C CYS A 25 -5.94 -5.82 -9.11
N LEU A 26 -5.48 -6.54 -8.09
CA LEU A 26 -5.19 -7.98 -8.11
C LEU A 26 -4.12 -8.42 -9.12
N ILE A 27 -3.35 -7.48 -9.69
CA ILE A 27 -2.21 -7.81 -10.54
C ILE A 27 -1.11 -8.48 -9.70
N SER A 28 -0.50 -9.53 -10.25
CA SER A 28 0.70 -10.15 -9.65
C SER A 28 1.86 -9.16 -9.64
N GLU A 29 2.69 -9.20 -8.59
CA GLU A 29 3.96 -8.48 -8.59
C GLU A 29 4.84 -8.90 -9.78
N GLU A 30 4.77 -10.17 -10.20
CA GLU A 30 5.51 -10.70 -11.36
C GLU A 30 5.09 -10.06 -12.69
N ASP A 31 3.84 -9.59 -12.77
CA ASP A 31 3.26 -8.97 -13.96
C ASP A 31 3.36 -7.42 -13.93
N THR A 32 4.06 -6.84 -12.96
CA THR A 32 4.22 -5.39 -12.81
C THR A 32 5.66 -4.97 -12.48
N THR A 33 5.91 -3.66 -12.42
CA THR A 33 7.26 -3.11 -12.19
C THR A 33 7.71 -3.26 -10.73
N SER A 34 6.78 -3.46 -9.80
CA SER A 34 6.94 -3.85 -8.38
C SER A 34 5.69 -3.44 -7.61
N CYS A 35 5.47 -4.09 -6.47
CA CYS A 35 4.47 -3.67 -5.50
C CYS A 35 5.15 -3.14 -4.23
N GLN A 36 4.53 -2.15 -3.61
CA GLN A 36 5.04 -1.49 -2.41
C GLN A 36 3.96 -1.44 -1.34
N VAL A 37 4.39 -1.44 -0.09
CA VAL A 37 3.48 -1.23 1.04
C VAL A 37 3.09 0.26 1.07
N ASP A 38 1.81 0.54 0.87
CA ASP A 38 1.21 1.89 0.90
C ASP A 38 0.14 2.01 1.99
N HIS A 39 -0.11 3.23 2.45
CA HIS A 39 -1.17 3.53 3.40
C HIS A 39 -2.52 3.69 2.69
N ILE A 40 -3.51 2.85 3.03
CA ILE A 40 -4.89 2.95 2.52
C ILE A 40 -5.46 4.35 2.80
N ILE A 41 -5.40 4.78 4.07
CA ILE A 41 -5.61 6.17 4.48
C ILE A 41 -4.24 6.84 4.52
N SER A 42 -4.00 7.81 3.65
CA SER A 42 -2.71 8.51 3.57
C SER A 42 -2.32 9.16 4.91
N VAL A 43 -1.01 9.21 5.20
CA VAL A 43 -0.46 9.87 6.40
C VAL A 43 -0.91 11.33 6.51
N LYS A 44 -1.10 12.03 5.38
CA LYS A 44 -1.59 13.43 5.36
C LYS A 44 -3.00 13.58 5.94
N HIS A 45 -3.79 12.52 5.92
CA HIS A 45 -5.15 12.44 6.46
C HIS A 45 -5.17 11.82 7.87
N GLY A 46 -4.01 11.63 8.50
CA GLY A 46 -3.91 11.01 9.81
C GLY A 46 -3.96 9.48 9.80
N GLY A 47 -3.73 8.85 8.64
CA GLY A 47 -3.72 7.40 8.53
C GLY A 47 -2.60 6.75 9.38
N PRO A 48 -2.92 5.74 10.21
CA PRO A 48 -1.95 5.07 11.04
C PRO A 48 -1.04 4.13 10.23
N SER A 49 0.17 3.87 10.71
CA SER A 49 1.08 2.85 10.14
C SER A 49 0.85 1.48 10.79
N THR A 50 -0.39 1.04 10.82
CA THR A 50 -0.81 -0.28 11.30
C THR A 50 -1.07 -1.21 10.12
N ASP A 51 -1.00 -2.51 10.34
CA ASP A 51 -1.29 -3.52 9.31
C ASP A 51 -2.69 -3.42 8.71
N ASP A 52 -3.67 -2.94 9.48
CA ASP A 52 -5.04 -2.69 9.01
C ASP A 52 -5.15 -1.53 8.00
N ASN A 53 -4.24 -0.55 8.08
CA ASN A 53 -4.23 0.62 7.20
C ASN A 53 -3.12 0.57 6.15
N LEU A 54 -2.39 -0.53 6.09
CA LEU A 54 -1.34 -0.76 5.09
C LEU A 54 -1.81 -1.82 4.11
N CYS A 55 -1.51 -1.60 2.84
CA CYS A 55 -1.84 -2.49 1.76
C CYS A 55 -0.66 -2.70 0.83
N TYR A 56 -0.65 -3.81 0.11
CA TYR A 56 0.31 -4.05 -0.94
C TYR A 56 -0.21 -3.50 -2.28
N ALA A 57 0.44 -2.49 -2.83
CA ALA A 57 -0.04 -1.75 -3.99
C ALA A 57 1.00 -1.69 -5.11
N CYS A 58 0.58 -1.97 -6.34
CA CYS A 58 1.43 -1.73 -7.50
C CYS A 58 1.67 -0.24 -7.72
N VAL A 59 2.74 0.10 -8.45
CA VAL A 59 3.10 1.49 -8.76
C VAL A 59 1.92 2.26 -9.37
N PHE A 60 1.13 1.65 -10.25
CA PHE A 60 0.00 2.30 -10.91
C PHE A 60 -1.13 2.65 -9.94
N CYS A 61 -1.57 1.71 -9.11
CA CYS A 61 -2.61 1.96 -8.11
C CYS A 61 -2.14 2.96 -7.04
N ASN A 62 -0.89 2.84 -6.60
CA ASN A 62 -0.31 3.78 -5.65
C ASN A 62 -0.27 5.22 -6.23
N LEU A 63 0.14 5.38 -7.49
CA LEU A 63 0.13 6.68 -8.18
C LEU A 63 -1.30 7.21 -8.40
N GLN A 64 -2.24 6.35 -8.79
CA GLN A 64 -3.64 6.71 -9.04
C GLN A 64 -4.34 7.20 -7.77
N LYS A 65 -4.06 6.56 -6.63
CA LYS A 65 -4.50 7.03 -5.32
C LYS A 65 -3.89 8.39 -4.99
N GLY A 66 -2.62 8.58 -5.33
CA GLY A 66 -1.90 9.81 -5.07
C GLY A 66 -1.81 10.10 -3.57
N THR A 67 -1.79 11.38 -3.21
CA THR A 67 -1.76 11.74 -1.78
C THR A 67 -3.13 11.68 -1.12
N ASP A 68 -4.22 11.70 -1.89
CA ASP A 68 -5.60 11.72 -1.43
C ASP A 68 -6.13 10.33 -1.07
N LEU A 69 -7.28 10.27 -0.40
CA LEU A 69 -8.00 9.01 -0.20
C LEU A 69 -8.38 8.47 -1.58
N GLY A 70 -8.01 7.23 -1.88
CA GLY A 70 -8.38 6.60 -3.15
C GLY A 70 -9.89 6.73 -3.35
N SER A 71 -10.29 7.45 -4.40
CA SER A 71 -11.69 7.62 -4.74
C SER A 71 -12.25 6.25 -5.11
N ILE A 72 -13.29 5.80 -4.39
CA ILE A 72 -14.10 4.67 -4.84
C ILE A 72 -14.75 5.08 -6.17
N ASN A 73 -14.56 4.30 -7.22
CA ASN A 73 -15.20 4.51 -8.52
C ASN A 73 -15.69 3.15 -9.04
#